data_AF-A0A6J2XJN7-F1
#
_entry.id   AF-A0A6J2XJN7-F1
#
_cell.length_a   1.000
_cell.length_b   1.000
_cell.length_c   1.000
_cell.angle_alpha   90.00
_cell.angle_beta   90.00
_cell.angle_gamma   90.00
#
_symmetry.space_group_name_H-M   'P 1'
#
loop_
_entity.id
_entity.type
_entity.pdbx_description
1 polymer ?
#
loop_
_entity_poly.entity_id
_entity_poly.type
_entity_poly.pdbx_seq_one_letter_code
_entity_poly.pdbx_strand_id
1 'polypeptide(L)'
;MPQEYGDRVSLHLDVNNGLDSVTELVHTRLVESGWKDEVRLACRKAIVESGDRVPTVDELISTITPKARALIREKVKRELLYKIEHILMNLEKVGYKDLEDI
;
A
#
# COMPACT_ATOMS: atom_id res chain seq x y z
N MET A 1 -9.62 -21.95 -0.86
CA MET A 1 -9.27 -21.54 0.51
C MET A 1 -8.05 -20.58 0.61
N PRO A 2 -7.91 -19.54 -0.26
CA PRO A 2 -7.13 -18.33 0.10
C PRO A 2 -7.98 -17.10 0.47
N GLN A 3 -9.24 -17.04 0.02
CA GLN A 3 -10.08 -15.84 0.10
C GLN A 3 -10.54 -15.51 1.52
N GLU A 4 -10.80 -16.53 2.34
CA GLU A 4 -11.27 -16.38 3.73
C GLU A 4 -10.28 -15.67 4.67
N TYR A 5 -8.97 -15.74 4.40
CA TYR A 5 -7.96 -15.04 5.20
C TYR A 5 -7.96 -13.54 4.93
N GLY A 6 -8.19 -13.15 3.67
CA GLY A 6 -8.29 -11.73 3.27
C GLY A 6 -9.49 -11.06 3.94
N ASP A 7 -10.63 -11.74 3.95
CA ASP A 7 -11.88 -11.20 4.53
C ASP A 7 -11.75 -11.01 6.06
N ARG A 8 -11.10 -11.95 6.76
CA ARG A 8 -10.86 -11.85 8.21
C ARG A 8 -9.87 -10.73 8.56
N VAL A 9 -8.80 -10.57 7.79
CA VAL A 9 -7.83 -9.48 7.99
C VAL A 9 -8.48 -8.13 7.71
N SER A 10 -9.29 -8.01 6.65
CA SER A 10 -10.02 -6.77 6.34
C SER A 10 -10.96 -6.39 7.48
N LEU A 11 -11.80 -7.33 7.94
CA LEU A 11 -12.71 -7.09 9.05
C LEU A 11 -11.96 -6.67 10.33
N HIS A 12 -10.83 -7.33 10.62
CA HIS A 12 -10.04 -7.01 11.81
C HIS A 12 -9.40 -5.62 11.73
N LEU A 13 -8.91 -5.21 10.56
CA LEU A 13 -8.37 -3.86 10.33
C LEU A 13 -9.45 -2.78 10.43
N ASP A 14 -10.66 -3.05 9.93
CA ASP A 14 -11.79 -2.13 10.00
C ASP A 14 -12.26 -1.92 11.46
N VAL A 15 -12.39 -3.01 12.23
CA VAL A 15 -12.84 -2.95 13.64
C VAL A 15 -11.85 -2.20 14.54
N ASN A 16 -10.55 -2.24 14.23
CA ASN A 16 -9.52 -1.63 15.05
C ASN A 16 -9.01 -0.28 14.52
N ASN A 17 -9.66 0.29 13.50
CA ASN A 17 -9.17 1.46 12.76
C ASN A 17 -7.70 1.30 12.26
N GLY A 18 -7.27 0.05 12.08
CA GLY A 18 -5.93 -0.32 11.64
C GLY A 18 -5.71 -0.02 10.16
N LEU A 19 -6.78 0.06 9.37
CA LEU A 19 -6.72 0.36 7.94
C LEU A 19 -6.11 1.75 7.68
N ASP A 20 -6.46 2.76 8.49
CA ASP A 20 -5.88 4.10 8.37
C ASP A 20 -4.38 4.09 8.67
N SER A 21 -3.99 3.39 9.73
CA SER A 21 -2.58 3.25 10.14
C SER A 21 -1.75 2.53 9.07
N VAL A 22 -2.29 1.47 8.46
CA VAL A 22 -1.64 0.74 7.37
C VAL A 22 -1.54 1.63 6.12
N THR A 23 -2.60 2.35 5.79
CA THR A 23 -2.64 3.24 4.61
C THR A 23 -1.64 4.38 4.75
N GLU A 24 -1.60 5.05 5.90
CA GLU A 24 -0.65 6.11 6.20
C GLU A 24 0.80 5.61 6.17
N LEU A 25 1.05 4.43 6.76
CA LEU A 25 2.36 3.79 6.75
C LEU A 25 2.86 3.52 5.32
N VAL A 26 2.01 2.92 4.49
CA VAL A 26 2.34 2.61 3.09
C VAL A 26 2.59 3.89 2.31
N HIS A 27 1.72 4.90 2.45
CA HIS A 27 1.89 6.18 1.77
C HIS A 27 3.20 6.86 2.18
N THR A 28 3.47 6.98 3.48
CA THR A 28 4.69 7.60 4.01
C THR A 28 5.94 6.91 3.47
N ARG A 29 5.98 5.57 3.52
CA ARG A 29 7.17 4.83 3.08
C ARG A 29 7.40 4.92 1.58
N LEU A 30 6.34 4.91 0.77
CA LEU A 30 6.44 5.09 -0.67
C LEU A 30 6.94 6.49 -1.03
N VAL A 31 6.58 7.53 -0.26
CA VAL A 31 7.13 8.87 -0.43
C VAL A 31 8.62 8.91 -0.07
N GLU A 32 8.98 8.44 1.12
CA GLU A 32 10.37 8.45 1.60
C GLU A 32 11.33 7.62 0.75
N SER A 33 10.83 6.53 0.15
CA SER A 33 11.63 5.69 -0.75
C SER A 33 11.86 6.31 -2.12
N GLY A 34 11.29 7.49 -2.40
CA GLY A 34 11.37 8.18 -3.69
C GLY A 34 10.46 7.59 -4.77
N TRP A 35 9.66 6.56 -4.43
CA TRP A 35 8.81 5.87 -5.40
C TRP A 35 7.80 6.82 -6.04
N LYS A 36 7.24 7.76 -5.26
CA LYS A 36 6.30 8.78 -5.77
C LYS A 36 6.93 9.62 -6.90
N ASP A 37 8.18 10.00 -6.76
CA ASP A 37 8.90 10.78 -7.76
C ASP A 37 9.25 9.96 -9.00
N GLU A 38 9.61 8.69 -8.82
CA GLU A 38 9.83 7.74 -9.92
C GLU A 38 8.57 7.50 -10.74
N VAL A 39 7.41 7.32 -10.09
CA VAL A 39 6.11 7.20 -10.76
C VAL A 39 5.76 8.49 -11.49
N ARG A 40 5.98 9.66 -10.88
CA ARG A 40 5.74 10.95 -11.53
C ARG A 40 6.62 11.13 -12.77
N LEU A 41 7.87 10.67 -12.72
CA LEU A 41 8.76 10.65 -13.87
C LEU A 41 8.26 9.70 -14.96
N ALA A 42 7.78 8.51 -14.59
CA ALA A 42 7.19 7.55 -15.52
C ALA A 42 5.95 8.12 -16.22
N CYS A 43 5.07 8.82 -15.50
CA CYS A 43 3.92 9.51 -16.09
C CYS A 43 4.36 10.55 -17.13
N ARG A 44 5.33 11.42 -16.79
CA ARG A 44 5.85 12.43 -17.71
C ARG A 44 6.44 11.80 -18.97
N LYS A 45 7.23 10.73 -18.82
CA LYS A 45 7.80 9.99 -19.95
C LYS A 45 6.70 9.42 -20.85
N ALA A 46 5.69 8.78 -20.28
CA ALA A 46 4.58 8.23 -21.05
C ALA A 46 3.83 9.31 -21.84
N ILE A 47 3.61 10.49 -21.25
CA ILE A 47 2.98 11.62 -21.96
C ILE A 47 3.86 12.10 -23.12
N VAL A 48 5.17 12.26 -22.91
CA VAL A 48 6.11 12.68 -23.97
C VAL A 48 6.23 11.64 -25.08
N GLU A 49 6.26 10.35 -24.73
CA GLU A 49 6.31 9.23 -25.68
C GLU A 49 5.02 9.08 -26.49
N SER A 50 3.90 9.65 -26.02
CA SER A 50 2.60 9.59 -26.71
C SER A 50 2.54 10.51 -27.96
N GLY A 51 3.56 11.36 -28.17
CA GLY A 51 3.69 12.21 -29.36
C GLY A 51 2.58 13.24 -29.47
N ASP A 52 1.87 13.24 -30.61
CA ASP A 52 0.84 14.24 -30.95
C ASP A 52 -0.48 14.09 -30.18
N ARG A 53 -0.72 12.94 -29.54
CA ARG A 53 -1.94 12.71 -28.75
C ARG A 53 -1.61 12.64 -27.27
N VAL A 54 -2.16 13.58 -26.50
CA VAL A 54 -2.13 13.49 -25.03
C VAL A 54 -3.06 12.35 -24.58
N PRO A 55 -2.57 11.34 -23.85
CA PRO A 55 -3.38 10.24 -23.37
C PRO A 55 -4.39 10.73 -22.32
N THR A 56 -5.55 10.09 -22.26
CA THR A 56 -6.52 10.37 -21.19
C THR A 56 -5.97 9.91 -19.84
N VAL A 57 -6.58 10.39 -18.75
CA VAL A 57 -6.18 9.98 -17.40
C VAL A 57 -6.31 8.47 -17.22
N ASP A 58 -7.40 7.86 -17.71
CA ASP A 58 -7.61 6.41 -17.64
C ASP A 58 -6.57 5.61 -18.44
N GLU A 59 -6.22 6.07 -19.64
CA GLU A 59 -5.17 5.44 -20.46
C GLU A 59 -3.80 5.54 -19.77
N LEU A 60 -3.51 6.68 -19.14
CA LEU A 60 -2.29 6.89 -18.37
C LEU A 60 -2.26 6.00 -17.13
N ILE A 61 -3.36 5.88 -16.38
CA ILE A 61 -3.49 5.00 -15.22
C ILE A 61 -3.26 3.55 -15.64
N SER A 62 -3.93 3.09 -16.70
CA SER A 62 -3.80 1.72 -17.21
C SER A 62 -2.35 1.39 -17.60
N THR A 63 -1.65 2.34 -18.21
CA THR A 63 -0.26 2.17 -18.66
C THR A 63 0.75 2.26 -17.50
N ILE A 64 0.54 3.20 -16.58
CA ILE A 64 1.51 3.51 -15.51
C ILE A 64 1.35 2.58 -14.31
N THR A 65 0.14 2.17 -13.93
CA THR A 65 -0.10 1.32 -12.75
C THR A 65 0.79 0.07 -12.70
N PRO A 66 0.92 -0.76 -13.76
CA PRO A 66 1.80 -1.92 -13.71
C PRO A 66 3.29 -1.53 -13.57
N LYS A 67 3.74 -0.47 -14.25
CA LYS A 67 5.11 0.06 -14.14
C LYS A 67 5.38 0.56 -12.72
N ALA A 68 4.44 1.32 -12.15
CA ALA A 68 4.52 1.84 -10.80
C ALA A 68 4.64 0.72 -9.76
N ARG A 69 3.82 -0.34 -9.87
CA ARG A 69 3.92 -1.51 -8.98
C ARG A 69 5.28 -2.23 -9.09
N ALA A 70 5.85 -2.31 -10.28
CA ALA A 70 7.16 -2.90 -10.51
C ALA A 70 8.33 -2.05 -9.97
N LEU A 71 8.17 -0.73 -9.88
CA LEU A 71 9.19 0.18 -9.33
C LEU A 71 9.39 0.06 -7.82
N ILE A 72 8.47 -0.59 -7.09
CA ILE A 72 8.61 -0.76 -5.65
C ILE A 72 9.77 -1.73 -5.37
N ARG A 73 10.84 -1.18 -4.79
CA ARG A 73 12.05 -1.94 -4.42
C ARG A 73 11.73 -3.01 -3.38
N GLU A 74 12.39 -4.16 -3.50
CA GLU A 74 12.12 -5.33 -2.67
C GLU A 74 12.42 -5.10 -1.17
N LYS A 75 13.37 -4.21 -0.88
CA LYS A 75 13.63 -3.74 0.49
C LYS A 75 12.41 -3.03 1.11
N VAL A 76 11.73 -2.19 0.33
CA VAL A 76 10.56 -1.43 0.78
C VAL A 76 9.38 -2.35 1.03
N LYS A 77 9.16 -3.34 0.14
CA LYS A 77 8.11 -4.35 0.34
C LYS A 77 8.30 -5.16 1.62
N ARG A 78 9.52 -5.65 1.86
CA ARG A 78 9.83 -6.39 3.10
C ARG A 78 9.62 -5.57 4.35
N GLU A 79 10.03 -4.30 4.34
CA GLU A 79 9.85 -3.40 5.48
C GLU A 79 8.37 -3.10 5.74
N LEU A 80 7.60 -2.84 4.67
CA LEU A 80 6.16 -2.63 4.77
C LEU A 80 5.45 -3.87 5.31
N LEU A 81 5.79 -5.06 4.79
CA LEU A 81 5.22 -6.32 5.25
C LEU A 81 5.49 -6.51 6.74
N TYR A 82 6.74 -6.39 7.17
CA TYR A 82 7.12 -6.53 8.58
C TYR A 82 6.35 -5.57 9.49
N LYS A 83 6.19 -4.30 9.08
CA LYS A 83 5.46 -3.30 9.86
C LYS A 83 3.95 -3.57 9.88
N ILE A 84 3.37 -4.05 8.78
CA ILE A 84 1.95 -4.43 8.72
C ILE A 84 1.70 -5.66 9.60
N GLU A 85 2.56 -6.68 9.56
CA GLU A 85 2.50 -7.84 10.45
C GLU A 85 2.54 -7.40 11.92
N HIS A 86 3.43 -6.46 12.27
CA HIS A 86 3.52 -5.92 13.62
C HIS A 86 2.28 -5.12 14.04
N ILE A 87 1.65 -4.36 13.13
CA ILE A 87 0.36 -3.70 13.40
C ILE A 87 -0.69 -4.77 13.71
N LEU A 88 -0.83 -5.80 12.87
CA LEU A 88 -1.81 -6.87 13.06
C LEU A 88 -1.61 -7.61 14.39
N MET A 89 -0.37 -7.99 14.72
CA MET A 89 -0.05 -8.66 16.00
C MET A 89 -0.32 -7.79 17.22
N ASN A 90 -0.19 -6.47 17.11
CA ASN A 90 -0.47 -5.57 18.23
C ASN A 90 -1.96 -5.27 18.40
N LEU A 91 -2.76 -5.34 17.34
CA LEU A 91 -4.21 -5.28 17.43
C LEU A 91 -4.77 -6.50 18.19
N GLU A 92 -4.21 -7.69 18.00
CA GLU A 92 -4.61 -8.89 18.76
C GLU A 92 -4.41 -8.73 20.27
N LYS A 93 -3.40 -7.97 20.72
CA LYS A 93 -3.12 -7.74 22.14
C LYS A 93 -4.11 -6.81 22.82
N VAL A 94 -4.84 -5.98 22.08
CA VAL A 94 -5.85 -5.08 22.66
C VAL A 94 -7.02 -5.89 23.21
N GLY A 95 -7.43 -6.98 22.55
CA GLY A 95 -8.53 -7.83 23.00
C GLY A 95 -8.24 -8.77 24.18
N TYR A 96 -6.97 -8.97 24.55
CA TYR A 96 -6.59 -9.77 25.72
C TYR A 96 -6.29 -8.92 26.96
N LYS A 97 -6.01 -7.62 26.79
CA LYS A 97 -5.77 -6.72 27.92
C LYS A 97 -7.03 -6.51 28.77
N ASP A 98 -8.20 -6.48 28.14
CA ASP A 98 -9.47 -6.37 28.87
C ASP A 98 -9.82 -7.62 29.71
N LEU A 99 -9.09 -8.75 29.54
CA LEU A 99 -9.29 -10.00 30.28
C LEU A 99 -8.29 -10.23 31.42
N GLU A 100 -7.17 -9.49 31.45
CA GLU A 100 -6.16 -9.59 32.53
C GLU A 100 -6.35 -8.54 33.64
N ASP A 101 -7.29 -7.59 33.47
CA ASP A 101 -7.65 -6.56 34.46
C ASP A 101 -8.92 -6.92 35.29
N ILE A 102 -9.32 -8.20 35.35
CA ILE A 102 -10.43 -8.70 36.22
C ILE A 102 -9.90 -9.63 37.32
#